data_AF-A0A7C1A3V7-F1
#
_entry.id   AF-A0A7C1A3V7-F1
#
_cell.length_a   1.000
_cell.length_b   1.000
_cell.length_c   1.000
_cell.angle_alpha   90.00
_cell.angle_beta   90.00
_cell.angle_gamma   90.00
#
_symmetry.space_group_name_H-M   'P 1'
#
loop_
_entity.id
_entity.type
_entity.pdbx_description
1 polymer ?
#
loop_
_entity_poly.entity_id
_entity_poly.type
_entity_poly.pdbx_seq_one_letter_code
_entity_poly.pdbx_strand_id
1 'polypeptide(L)'
;MLKIMALLTALIFPTLAIISNEKYFLGNIICSDNSENIDKISNKNYFNFILMIKEVLTGFFRIILVTLSGALLIAALLSDSKFMLGIEQFSGIKISYIIPLLLVLAIIWLKVNRGRLMILKNVKKPLLIEHVIIMTFFAVFLVIYISRSGNFSFLPVLSIEEKVRIFLEKTLIARPRNKEFLIGYPALFLAMSMNFLKVKEFKIPMIIIGTVGPVTLINTFCHIHTPFLFSMLRTFNGVGLGVVLGLITVTVFYYLVKIFREKTDYEKA
;
A
#
# COMPACT_ATOMS: atom_id res chain seq x y z
N MET A 1 4.07 6.34 28.90
CA MET A 1 4.87 7.12 27.92
C MET A 1 5.28 6.28 26.71
N LEU A 2 6.10 5.23 26.87
CA LEU A 2 6.66 4.45 25.73
C LEU A 2 5.60 3.86 24.77
N LYS A 3 4.52 3.26 25.30
CA LYS A 3 3.39 2.75 24.48
C LYS A 3 2.75 3.83 23.60
N ILE A 4 2.65 5.07 24.10
CA ILE A 4 2.04 6.18 23.34
C ILE A 4 2.99 6.62 22.23
N MET A 5 4.29 6.74 22.52
CA MET A 5 5.31 7.08 21.51
C MET A 5 5.40 6.00 20.42
N ALA A 6 5.33 4.73 20.79
CA ALA A 6 5.29 3.60 19.86
C ALA A 6 4.01 3.62 18.99
N LEU A 7 2.86 3.98 19.57
CA LEU A 7 1.63 4.16 18.79
C LEU A 7 1.75 5.33 17.81
N LEU A 8 2.21 6.50 18.26
CA LEU A 8 2.38 7.67 17.40
C LEU A 8 3.33 7.38 16.23
N THR A 9 4.45 6.71 16.49
CA THR A 9 5.40 6.33 15.46
C THR A 9 4.80 5.30 14.49
N ALA A 10 4.03 4.34 14.99
CA ALA A 10 3.29 3.40 14.15
C ALA A 10 2.22 4.07 13.27
N LEU A 11 1.74 5.24 13.66
CA LEU A 11 0.78 6.04 12.88
C LEU A 11 1.46 6.95 11.86
N ILE A 12 2.51 7.65 12.28
CA ILE A 12 3.17 8.70 11.51
C ILE A 12 4.02 8.11 10.38
N PHE A 13 4.80 7.06 10.62
CA PHE A 13 5.75 6.58 9.61
C PHE A 13 5.10 5.95 8.38
N PRO A 14 4.03 5.12 8.46
CA PRO A 14 3.38 4.58 7.27
C PRO A 14 2.65 5.66 6.47
N THR A 15 2.03 6.62 7.17
CA THR A 15 1.35 7.74 6.51
C THR A 15 2.36 8.65 5.82
N LEU A 16 3.43 9.02 6.52
CA LEU A 16 4.53 9.81 5.99
C LEU A 16 5.19 9.13 4.79
N ALA A 17 5.41 7.82 4.83
CA ALA A 17 6.02 7.08 3.73
C ALA A 17 5.22 7.23 2.44
N ILE A 18 3.89 7.17 2.51
CA ILE A 18 3.02 7.33 1.34
C ILE A 18 2.96 8.79 0.88
N ILE A 19 2.78 9.73 1.81
CA ILE A 19 2.60 11.16 1.49
C ILE A 19 3.89 11.78 0.97
N SER A 20 5.05 11.48 1.57
CA SER A 20 6.35 11.98 1.10
C SER A 20 6.71 11.46 -0.29
N ASN A 21 6.19 10.28 -0.67
CA ASN A 21 6.38 9.68 -1.98
C ASN A 21 5.18 9.90 -2.91
N GLU A 22 4.33 10.88 -2.62
CA GLU A 22 3.14 11.15 -3.43
C GLU A 22 3.44 11.48 -4.88
N LYS A 23 4.63 12.00 -5.21
CA LYS A 23 5.02 12.28 -6.60
C LYS A 23 4.88 11.05 -7.51
N TYR A 24 5.22 9.87 -6.99
CA TYR A 24 5.12 8.60 -7.71
C TYR A 24 3.67 8.15 -7.90
N PHE A 25 2.76 8.66 -7.07
CA PHE A 25 1.34 8.34 -7.13
C PHE A 25 0.53 9.44 -7.83
N LEU A 26 0.60 10.70 -7.45
CA LEU A 26 -0.29 11.77 -7.89
C LEU A 26 0.30 12.72 -8.94
N GLY A 27 1.54 12.51 -9.40
CA GLY A 27 2.24 13.41 -10.31
C GLY A 27 1.40 13.83 -11.53
N ASN A 28 0.69 12.89 -12.15
CA ASN A 28 -0.10 13.18 -13.35
C ASN A 28 -1.49 13.78 -13.05
N ILE A 29 -2.02 13.66 -11.83
CA ILE A 29 -3.31 14.27 -11.46
C ILE A 29 -3.12 15.76 -11.18
N ILE A 30 -2.02 16.13 -10.52
CA ILE A 30 -1.73 17.52 -10.13
C ILE A 30 -1.29 18.36 -11.36
N CYS A 31 -0.57 17.75 -12.31
CA CYS A 31 -0.12 18.42 -13.53
C CYS A 31 -1.15 18.46 -14.67
N SER A 32 -2.23 17.66 -14.64
CA SER A 32 -3.19 17.63 -15.76
C SER A 32 -4.12 18.85 -15.84
N ASP A 33 -4.05 19.78 -14.89
CA ASP A 33 -4.88 21.00 -14.95
C ASP A 33 -4.25 22.13 -15.80
N ASN A 34 -3.01 21.96 -16.30
CA ASN A 34 -2.30 23.00 -17.08
C ASN A 34 -1.67 22.51 -18.40
N SER A 35 -2.04 21.35 -18.96
CA SER A 35 -1.51 20.94 -20.27
C SER A 35 -2.46 20.05 -21.07
N GLU A 36 -3.39 20.70 -21.77
CA GLU A 36 -3.74 20.26 -23.13
C GLU A 36 -2.46 20.35 -23.97
N ASN A 37 -2.19 19.35 -24.82
CA ASN A 37 -0.98 19.16 -25.63
C ASN A 37 0.23 18.54 -24.91
N ILE A 38 0.26 17.21 -24.76
CA ILE A 38 1.44 16.40 -25.18
C ILE A 38 0.94 15.05 -25.71
N ASP A 39 0.25 15.12 -26.86
CA ASP A 39 0.09 13.99 -27.77
C ASP A 39 1.23 14.06 -28.78
N LYS A 40 2.34 13.37 -28.50
CA LYS A 40 3.37 12.90 -29.46
C LYS A 40 4.58 12.38 -28.70
N ILE A 41 4.53 11.12 -28.27
CA ILE A 41 5.75 10.30 -28.15
C ILE A 41 5.44 8.94 -28.76
N SER A 42 5.37 8.94 -30.09
CA SER A 42 5.50 7.73 -30.89
C SER A 42 6.98 7.36 -30.96
N ASN A 43 7.27 6.07 -30.77
CA ASN A 43 8.54 5.37 -31.02
C ASN A 43 9.61 5.27 -29.89
N LYS A 44 9.22 4.84 -28.67
CA LYS A 44 10.20 4.49 -27.59
C LYS A 44 9.72 3.41 -26.60
N ASN A 45 9.01 2.39 -27.09
CA ASN A 45 8.28 1.43 -26.24
C ASN A 45 9.14 0.70 -25.20
N TYR A 46 10.34 0.22 -25.57
CA TYR A 46 11.24 -0.46 -24.63
C TYR A 46 11.83 0.48 -23.57
N PHE A 47 12.20 1.69 -23.99
CA PHE A 47 12.75 2.72 -23.09
C PHE A 47 11.71 3.15 -22.05
N ASN A 48 10.44 3.28 -22.46
CA ASN A 48 9.36 3.65 -21.56
C ASN A 48 9.07 2.56 -20.51
N PHE A 49 9.19 1.27 -20.86
CA PHE A 49 9.00 0.18 -19.90
C PHE A 49 10.11 0.14 -18.83
N ILE A 50 11.38 0.27 -19.25
CA ILE A 50 12.52 0.28 -18.31
C ILE A 50 12.46 1.50 -17.39
N LEU A 51 12.11 2.68 -17.94
CA LEU A 51 11.90 3.89 -17.14
C LEU A 51 10.79 3.70 -16.11
N MET A 52 9.65 3.11 -16.51
CA MET A 52 8.55 2.83 -15.60
C MET A 52 8.99 1.92 -14.46
N ILE A 53 9.67 0.80 -14.75
CA ILE A 53 10.18 -0.10 -13.71
C ILE A 53 11.13 0.63 -12.76
N LYS A 54 12.03 1.47 -13.28
CA LYS A 54 12.95 2.25 -12.46
C LYS A 54 12.20 3.22 -11.54
N GLU A 55 11.22 3.95 -12.05
CA GLU A 55 10.41 4.85 -11.23
C GLU A 55 9.63 4.10 -10.14
N VAL A 56 9.00 2.98 -10.49
CA VAL A 56 8.23 2.16 -9.53
C VAL A 56 9.15 1.59 -8.44
N LEU A 57 10.30 1.02 -8.81
CA LEU A 57 11.27 0.48 -7.85
C LEU A 57 11.82 1.58 -6.94
N THR A 58 12.20 2.75 -7.49
CA THR A 58 12.72 3.85 -6.67
C THR A 58 11.68 4.39 -5.69
N GLY A 59 10.42 4.54 -6.11
CA GLY A 59 9.32 4.92 -5.22
C GLY A 59 9.09 3.87 -4.13
N PHE A 60 9.08 2.59 -4.50
CA PHE A 60 8.87 1.48 -3.57
C PHE A 60 9.96 1.39 -2.50
N PHE A 61 11.23 1.42 -2.88
CA PHE A 61 12.33 1.37 -1.93
C PHE A 61 12.35 2.58 -0.99
N ARG A 62 12.00 3.78 -1.47
CA ARG A 62 11.85 4.95 -0.59
C ARG A 62 10.76 4.76 0.46
N ILE A 63 9.61 4.22 0.06
CA ILE A 63 8.51 3.91 1.01
C ILE A 63 8.99 2.91 2.06
N ILE A 64 9.68 1.84 1.66
CA ILE A 64 10.21 0.84 2.58
C ILE A 64 11.25 1.43 3.53
N LEU A 65 12.17 2.25 3.04
CA LEU A 65 13.22 2.84 3.89
C LEU A 65 12.60 3.75 4.97
N VAL A 66 11.61 4.57 4.58
CA VAL A 66 10.89 5.41 5.55
C VAL A 66 10.13 4.54 6.56
N THR A 67 9.41 3.50 6.13
CA THR A 67 8.65 2.66 7.06
C THR A 67 9.55 1.84 7.97
N LEU A 68 10.64 1.30 7.45
CA LEU A 68 11.63 0.52 8.20
C LEU A 68 12.31 1.37 9.26
N SER A 69 12.61 2.64 8.98
CA SER A 69 13.15 3.56 9.99
C SER A 69 12.20 3.75 11.18
N GLY A 70 10.90 3.89 10.91
CA GLY A 70 9.88 3.94 11.96
C GLY A 70 9.73 2.62 12.71
N ALA A 71 9.84 1.49 11.99
CA ALA A 71 9.75 0.17 12.57
C ALA A 71 10.94 -0.15 13.51
N LEU A 72 12.15 0.26 13.13
CA LEU A 72 13.36 0.19 13.96
C LEU A 72 13.23 1.06 15.21
N LEU A 73 12.66 2.26 15.07
CA LEU A 73 12.41 3.14 16.20
C LEU A 73 11.41 2.50 17.19
N ILE A 74 10.34 1.88 16.69
CA ILE A 74 9.41 1.12 17.54
C ILE A 74 10.12 -0.04 18.24
N ALA A 75 10.96 -0.77 17.51
CA ALA A 75 11.72 -1.88 18.10
C ALA A 75 12.61 -1.40 19.25
N ALA A 76 13.28 -0.25 19.09
CA ALA A 76 14.07 0.37 20.15
C ALA A 76 13.21 0.82 21.34
N LEU A 77 12.06 1.46 21.10
CA LEU A 77 11.14 1.91 22.16
C LEU A 77 10.52 0.76 22.96
N LEU A 78 10.33 -0.40 22.34
CA LEU A 78 9.72 -1.59 22.93
C LEU A 78 10.74 -2.63 23.41
N SER A 79 12.04 -2.29 23.43
CA SER A 79 13.12 -3.21 23.82
C SER A 79 13.20 -3.49 25.33
N ASP A 80 12.24 -3.02 26.12
CA ASP A 80 12.18 -3.29 27.56
C ASP A 80 11.78 -4.76 27.81
N SER A 81 12.47 -5.40 28.76
CA SER A 81 12.29 -6.80 29.17
C SER A 81 10.83 -7.18 29.41
N LYS A 82 10.01 -6.26 29.94
CA LYS A 82 8.57 -6.52 30.18
C LYS A 82 7.80 -6.80 28.89
N PHE A 83 8.15 -6.13 27.79
CA PHE A 83 7.51 -6.33 26.49
C PHE A 83 8.08 -7.52 25.74
N MET A 84 9.40 -7.73 25.83
CA MET A 84 10.05 -8.88 25.20
C MET A 84 9.60 -10.21 25.80
N LEU A 85 9.42 -10.26 27.12
CA LEU A 85 8.88 -11.43 27.83
C LEU A 85 7.36 -11.60 27.65
N GLY A 86 6.70 -10.68 26.94
CA GLY A 86 5.26 -10.72 26.68
C GLY A 86 4.37 -10.41 27.88
N ILE A 87 4.95 -9.97 29.00
CA ILE A 87 4.25 -9.58 30.24
C ILE A 87 3.37 -8.35 29.97
N GLU A 88 3.91 -7.39 29.20
CA GLU A 88 3.14 -6.27 28.67
C GLU A 88 3.03 -6.37 27.14
N GLN A 89 1.80 -6.34 26.63
CA GLN A 89 1.55 -6.32 25.19
C GLN A 89 1.22 -4.91 24.70
N PHE A 90 1.56 -4.64 23.44
CA PHE A 90 1.17 -3.41 22.76
C PHE A 90 -0.32 -3.49 22.36
N SER A 91 -1.22 -2.91 23.16
CA SER A 91 -2.67 -2.96 22.90
C SER A 91 -3.13 -2.15 21.68
N GLY A 92 -2.26 -1.28 21.14
CA GLY A 92 -2.55 -0.36 20.04
C GLY A 92 -2.52 -0.97 18.63
N ILE A 93 -2.30 -2.29 18.49
CA ILE A 93 -2.10 -2.97 17.20
C ILE A 93 -3.23 -2.69 16.20
N LYS A 94 -4.48 -2.84 16.63
CA LYS A 94 -5.65 -2.61 15.77
C LYS A 94 -5.76 -1.16 15.33
N ILE A 95 -5.43 -0.22 16.23
CA ILE A 95 -5.44 1.20 15.96
C ILE A 95 -4.37 1.54 14.91
N SER A 96 -3.15 1.03 15.10
CA SER A 96 -2.05 1.19 14.12
C SER A 96 -2.34 0.56 12.77
N TYR A 97 -3.29 -0.39 12.68
CA TYR A 97 -3.71 -0.97 11.41
C TYR A 97 -4.69 -0.10 10.62
N ILE A 98 -5.58 0.61 11.32
CA ILE A 98 -6.74 1.28 10.69
C ILE A 98 -6.44 2.76 10.47
N ILE A 99 -5.88 3.44 11.47
CA ILE A 99 -5.73 4.89 11.42
C ILE A 99 -4.81 5.34 10.27
N PRO A 100 -3.66 4.70 9.98
CA PRO A 100 -2.81 5.12 8.86
C PRO A 100 -3.53 5.04 7.51
N LEU A 101 -4.35 3.99 7.34
CA LEU A 101 -5.16 3.77 6.14
C LEU A 101 -6.16 4.93 5.95
N LEU A 102 -6.86 5.31 7.02
CA LEU A 102 -7.82 6.41 7.02
C LEU A 102 -7.14 7.78 6.83
N LEU A 103 -5.98 8.00 7.46
CA LEU A 103 -5.21 9.23 7.29
C LEU A 103 -4.72 9.40 5.85
N VAL A 104 -4.19 8.34 5.24
CA VAL A 104 -3.79 8.38 3.82
C VAL A 104 -4.98 8.66 2.92
N LEU A 105 -6.11 7.98 3.14
CA LEU A 105 -7.35 8.23 2.40
C LEU A 105 -7.77 9.70 2.50
N ALA A 106 -7.85 10.25 3.72
CA ALA A 106 -8.27 11.62 3.96
C ALA A 106 -7.32 12.64 3.29
N ILE A 107 -6.00 12.44 3.41
CA ILE A 107 -5.00 13.37 2.88
C ILE A 107 -4.96 13.34 1.35
N ILE A 108 -5.00 12.14 0.74
CA ILE A 108 -5.08 12.01 -0.72
C ILE A 108 -6.37 12.63 -1.25
N TRP A 109 -7.50 12.37 -0.59
CA TRP A 109 -8.79 12.93 -0.97
C TRP A 109 -8.78 14.46 -0.94
N LEU A 110 -8.22 15.06 0.10
CA LEU A 110 -8.07 16.52 0.20
C LEU A 110 -7.15 17.09 -0.90
N LYS A 111 -6.05 16.41 -1.22
CA LYS A 111 -5.12 16.86 -2.27
C LYS A 111 -5.73 16.80 -3.67
N VAL A 112 -6.41 15.70 -4.00
CA VAL A 112 -7.12 15.55 -5.28
C VAL A 112 -8.19 16.63 -5.44
N ASN A 113 -8.88 16.99 -4.36
CA ASN A 113 -9.89 18.04 -4.35
C ASN A 113 -9.33 19.47 -4.10
N ARG A 114 -8.01 19.67 -4.26
CA ARG A 114 -7.31 20.96 -4.10
C ARG A 114 -7.62 21.67 -2.78
N GLY A 115 -7.68 20.94 -1.68
CA GLY A 115 -7.94 21.48 -0.35
C GLY A 115 -9.35 22.04 -0.14
N ARG A 116 -10.26 21.87 -1.11
CA ARG A 116 -11.68 22.16 -0.87
C ARG A 116 -12.19 21.11 0.11
N LEU A 117 -12.35 21.48 1.38
CA LEU A 117 -13.27 20.80 2.29
C LEU A 117 -14.70 20.97 1.75
N MET A 118 -14.99 20.29 0.65
CA MET A 118 -16.30 20.21 0.02
C MET A 118 -17.32 19.49 0.91
N ILE A 119 -16.93 19.04 2.11
CA ILE A 119 -17.82 18.41 3.09
C ILE A 119 -18.97 19.37 3.47
N LEU A 120 -18.74 20.69 3.48
CA LEU A 120 -19.78 21.67 3.84
C LEU A 120 -20.52 22.30 2.66
N LYS A 121 -19.91 22.37 1.47
CA LYS A 121 -20.51 23.08 0.31
C LYS A 121 -21.16 22.16 -0.73
N ASN A 122 -20.96 20.84 -0.60
CA ASN A 122 -21.24 19.87 -1.66
C ASN A 122 -22.29 18.80 -1.27
N VAL A 123 -22.94 18.94 -0.10
CA VAL A 123 -24.06 18.08 0.33
C VAL A 123 -25.22 18.08 -0.68
N LYS A 124 -25.30 19.11 -1.53
CA LYS A 124 -26.35 19.27 -2.56
C LYS A 124 -25.97 18.74 -3.96
N LYS A 125 -24.76 18.21 -4.17
CA LYS A 125 -24.43 17.56 -5.45
C LYS A 125 -24.84 16.08 -5.39
N PRO A 126 -25.48 15.53 -6.43
CA PRO A 126 -25.78 14.11 -6.45
C PRO A 126 -24.47 13.33 -6.32
N LEU A 127 -24.42 12.42 -5.34
CA LEU A 127 -23.34 11.46 -5.24
C LEU A 127 -23.37 10.64 -6.53
N LEU A 128 -22.34 10.80 -7.38
CA LEU A 128 -22.15 9.94 -8.54
C LEU A 128 -22.10 8.49 -8.05
N ILE A 129 -22.80 7.59 -8.73
CA ILE A 129 -22.89 6.15 -8.40
C ILE A 129 -21.49 5.54 -8.22
N GLU A 130 -20.51 6.03 -8.98
CA GLU A 130 -19.09 5.65 -8.89
C GLU A 130 -18.49 5.86 -7.49
N HIS A 131 -18.84 6.97 -6.81
CA HIS A 131 -18.33 7.28 -5.47
C HIS A 131 -18.94 6.33 -4.43
N VAL A 132 -20.22 6.00 -4.59
CA VAL A 132 -20.92 5.06 -3.71
C VAL A 132 -20.36 3.65 -3.86
N ILE A 133 -20.08 3.20 -5.08
CA ILE A 133 -19.45 1.90 -5.35
C ILE A 133 -18.06 1.83 -4.70
N ILE A 134 -17.23 2.86 -4.90
CA ILE A 134 -15.88 2.91 -4.30
C ILE A 134 -15.94 2.90 -2.77
N MET A 135 -16.82 3.71 -2.15
CA MET A 135 -16.99 3.73 -0.70
C MET A 135 -17.49 2.40 -0.15
N THR A 136 -18.43 1.76 -0.84
CA THR A 136 -18.99 0.45 -0.42
C THR A 136 -17.92 -0.63 -0.52
N PHE A 137 -17.20 -0.71 -1.63
CA PHE A 137 -16.08 -1.63 -1.80
C PHE A 137 -15.02 -1.42 -0.71
N PHE A 138 -14.69 -0.16 -0.44
CA PHE A 138 -13.70 0.19 0.58
C PHE A 138 -14.14 -0.17 2.00
N ALA A 139 -15.41 0.06 2.33
CA ALA A 139 -15.99 -0.32 3.62
C ALA A 139 -15.95 -1.84 3.81
N VAL A 140 -16.35 -2.62 2.79
CA VAL A 140 -16.28 -4.08 2.80
C VAL A 140 -14.84 -4.56 2.95
N PHE A 141 -13.90 -4.00 2.18
CA PHE A 141 -12.48 -4.30 2.29
C PHE A 141 -11.95 -4.05 3.71
N LEU A 142 -12.29 -2.90 4.31
CA LEU A 142 -11.83 -2.52 5.64
C LEU A 142 -12.40 -3.45 6.72
N VAL A 143 -13.67 -3.85 6.61
CA VAL A 143 -14.29 -4.85 7.50
C VAL A 143 -13.60 -6.22 7.39
N ILE A 144 -13.37 -6.72 6.18
CA ILE A 144 -12.66 -7.99 5.95
C ILE A 144 -11.21 -7.91 6.46
N TYR A 145 -10.54 -6.78 6.20
CA TYR A 145 -9.16 -6.55 6.60
C TYR A 145 -9.00 -6.58 8.12
N ILE A 146 -9.92 -5.94 8.86
CA ILE A 146 -9.98 -5.92 10.32
C ILE A 146 -10.39 -7.28 10.88
N SER A 147 -11.42 -7.92 10.33
CA SER A 147 -11.93 -9.21 10.83
C SER A 147 -10.90 -10.33 10.69
N ARG A 148 -10.00 -10.22 9.71
CA ARG A 148 -8.83 -11.11 9.55
C ARG A 148 -7.57 -10.59 10.25
N SER A 149 -7.63 -9.50 11.00
CA SER A 149 -6.50 -8.91 11.74
C SER A 149 -6.60 -9.25 13.23
N GLY A 150 -6.00 -10.38 13.61
CA GLY A 150 -5.96 -10.87 14.99
C GLY A 150 -5.77 -12.38 15.05
N ASN A 151 -5.65 -12.92 16.27
CA ASN A 151 -5.54 -14.37 16.50
C ASN A 151 -6.87 -15.12 16.30
N PHE A 152 -7.99 -14.41 16.23
CA PHE A 152 -9.32 -14.97 15.98
C PHE A 152 -9.85 -14.38 14.68
N SER A 153 -9.75 -15.15 13.60
CA SER A 153 -10.34 -14.81 12.31
C SER A 153 -11.76 -15.35 12.27
N PHE A 154 -12.76 -14.48 12.17
CA PHE A 154 -14.17 -14.90 12.01
C PHE A 154 -14.46 -15.46 10.61
N LEU A 155 -13.53 -15.29 9.67
CA LEU A 155 -13.64 -15.77 8.30
C LEU A 155 -12.79 -17.05 8.13
N PRO A 156 -13.36 -18.12 7.54
CA PRO A 156 -12.62 -19.34 7.25
C PRO A 156 -11.46 -19.07 6.30
N VAL A 157 -10.33 -19.73 6.55
CA VAL A 157 -9.14 -19.66 5.69
C VAL A 157 -9.41 -20.51 4.45
N LEU A 158 -9.16 -19.97 3.26
CA LEU A 158 -9.31 -20.73 2.03
C LEU A 158 -8.24 -21.85 1.97
N SER A 159 -8.59 -23.06 1.58
CA SER A 159 -7.67 -24.22 1.58
C SER A 159 -6.43 -24.02 0.69
N ILE A 160 -6.54 -23.18 -0.35
CA ILE A 160 -5.38 -22.73 -1.16
C ILE A 160 -4.44 -21.81 -0.35
N GLU A 161 -5.00 -20.91 0.46
CA GLU A 161 -4.21 -19.99 1.30
C GLU A 161 -3.41 -20.76 2.35
N GLU A 162 -4.00 -21.82 2.90
CA GLU A 162 -3.32 -22.72 3.84
C GLU A 162 -2.17 -23.50 3.20
N LYS A 163 -2.34 -24.01 1.97
CA LYS A 163 -1.24 -24.67 1.24
C LYS A 163 -0.09 -23.72 0.93
N VAL A 164 -0.39 -22.49 0.50
CA VAL A 164 0.62 -21.43 0.29
C VAL A 164 1.31 -21.09 1.61
N ARG A 165 0.57 -21.04 2.72
CA ARG A 165 1.10 -20.81 4.06
C ARG A 165 2.11 -21.88 4.47
N ILE A 166 1.76 -23.14 4.31
CA ILE A 166 2.64 -24.30 4.62
C ILE A 166 3.86 -24.30 3.70
N PHE A 167 3.69 -24.00 2.41
CA PHE A 167 4.81 -23.91 1.47
C PHE A 167 5.80 -22.82 1.88
N LEU A 168 5.31 -21.63 2.22
CA LEU A 168 6.16 -20.52 2.65
C LEU A 168 6.85 -20.81 3.99
N GLU A 169 6.19 -21.49 4.91
CA GLU A 169 6.78 -21.88 6.19
C GLU A 169 7.88 -22.95 6.03
N LYS A 170 7.71 -23.88 5.08
CA LYS A 170 8.74 -24.89 4.75
C LYS A 170 9.91 -24.33 3.96
N THR A 171 9.69 -23.31 3.13
CA THR A 171 10.73 -22.75 2.26
C THR A 171 11.48 -21.58 2.90
N LEU A 172 10.84 -20.83 3.80
CA LEU A 172 11.41 -19.63 4.41
C LEU A 172 11.48 -19.80 5.93
N ILE A 173 12.69 -19.63 6.48
CA ILE A 173 13.00 -19.72 7.93
C ILE A 173 12.04 -18.84 8.77
N ALA A 174 11.72 -17.64 8.29
CA ALA A 174 10.67 -16.79 8.87
C ALA A 174 9.62 -16.46 7.83
N ARG A 175 8.39 -16.91 8.09
CA ARG A 175 7.24 -16.69 7.21
C ARG A 175 6.89 -15.19 7.12
N PRO A 176 6.89 -14.57 5.91
CA PRO A 176 6.43 -13.21 5.69
C PRO A 176 4.93 -13.06 5.97
N ARG A 177 4.48 -11.86 6.35
CA ARG A 177 3.04 -11.63 6.56
C ARG A 177 2.34 -11.62 5.20
N ASN A 178 1.51 -12.63 4.93
CA ASN A 178 0.77 -12.81 3.68
C ASN A 178 0.12 -11.52 3.13
N LYS A 179 -0.35 -10.62 4.01
CA LYS A 179 -1.03 -9.39 3.62
C LYS A 179 -0.10 -8.35 2.97
N GLU A 180 1.19 -8.34 3.31
CA GLU A 180 2.14 -7.33 2.83
C GLU A 180 2.60 -7.65 1.41
N PHE A 181 3.00 -8.89 1.14
CA PHE A 181 3.53 -9.29 -0.16
C PHE A 181 2.47 -9.66 -1.21
N LEU A 182 1.30 -10.18 -0.81
CA LEU A 182 0.23 -10.53 -1.78
C LEU A 182 -0.63 -9.34 -2.20
N ILE A 183 -0.88 -8.41 -1.28
CA ILE A 183 -1.87 -7.34 -1.48
C ILE A 183 -1.20 -5.98 -1.46
N GLY A 184 -0.50 -5.65 -0.37
CA GLY A 184 0.10 -4.32 -0.18
C GLY A 184 1.11 -3.94 -1.26
N TYR A 185 2.18 -4.70 -1.41
CA TYR A 185 3.25 -4.36 -2.35
C TYR A 185 2.82 -4.42 -3.82
N PRO A 186 2.09 -5.44 -4.30
CA PRO A 186 1.57 -5.44 -5.66
C PRO A 186 0.63 -4.26 -5.95
N ALA A 187 -0.16 -3.83 -4.96
CA ALA A 187 -1.00 -2.64 -5.10
C ALA A 187 -0.21 -1.33 -5.15
N LEU A 188 0.85 -1.18 -4.36
CA LEU A 188 1.75 -0.02 -4.47
C LEU A 188 2.39 0.07 -5.86
N PHE A 189 2.90 -1.05 -6.35
CA PHE A 189 3.49 -1.15 -7.69
C PHE A 189 2.49 -0.77 -8.78
N LEU A 190 1.26 -1.30 -8.69
CA LEU A 190 0.20 -1.00 -9.64
C LEU A 190 -0.21 0.47 -9.60
N ALA A 191 -0.36 1.06 -8.42
CA ALA A 191 -0.70 2.48 -8.26
C ALA A 191 0.36 3.42 -8.86
N MET A 192 1.65 3.10 -8.71
CA MET A 192 2.74 3.86 -9.34
C MET A 192 2.76 3.67 -10.86
N SER A 193 2.53 2.45 -11.35
CA SER A 193 2.47 2.17 -12.79
C SER A 193 1.27 2.85 -13.48
N MET A 194 0.11 2.91 -12.81
CA MET A 194 -1.06 3.68 -13.26
C MET A 194 -0.73 5.16 -13.40
N ASN A 195 0.03 5.72 -12.44
CA ASN A 195 0.50 7.09 -12.54
C ASN A 195 1.37 7.27 -13.78
N PHE A 196 2.42 6.45 -13.97
CA PHE A 196 3.29 6.52 -15.14
C PHE A 196 2.53 6.42 -16.47
N LEU A 197 1.59 5.47 -16.56
CA LEU A 197 0.78 5.24 -17.75
C LEU A 197 -0.36 6.25 -17.93
N LYS A 198 -0.54 7.25 -17.03
CA LYS A 198 -1.64 8.23 -17.07
C LYS A 198 -3.05 7.61 -16.97
N VAL A 199 -3.17 6.44 -16.34
CA VAL A 199 -4.47 5.81 -16.02
C VAL A 199 -4.99 6.43 -14.72
N LYS A 200 -6.20 7.00 -14.75
CA LYS A 200 -6.80 7.70 -13.60
C LYS A 200 -7.76 6.80 -12.82
N GLU A 201 -8.32 5.80 -13.48
CA GLU A 201 -9.31 4.85 -12.99
C GLU A 201 -8.72 3.97 -11.88
N PHE A 202 -9.49 3.77 -10.79
CA PHE A 202 -9.15 2.91 -9.65
C PHE A 202 -7.83 3.21 -8.89
N LYS A 203 -7.14 4.28 -9.26
CA LYS A 203 -5.86 4.67 -8.68
C LYS A 203 -5.92 4.99 -7.20
N ILE A 204 -6.92 5.76 -6.75
CA ILE A 204 -7.10 6.08 -5.32
C ILE A 204 -7.32 4.81 -4.49
N PRO A 205 -8.28 3.92 -4.83
CA PRO A 205 -8.40 2.61 -4.18
C PRO A 205 -7.08 1.84 -4.10
N MET A 206 -6.30 1.80 -5.20
CA MET A 206 -5.06 1.04 -5.24
C MET A 206 -3.96 1.63 -4.34
N ILE A 207 -3.86 2.96 -4.23
CA ILE A 207 -2.94 3.59 -3.27
C ILE A 207 -3.32 3.18 -1.85
N ILE A 208 -4.62 3.19 -1.54
CA ILE A 208 -5.09 2.89 -0.19
C ILE A 208 -4.84 1.41 0.16
N ILE A 209 -5.17 0.48 -0.74
CA ILE A 209 -4.82 -0.94 -0.59
C ILE A 209 -3.30 -1.10 -0.46
N GLY A 210 -2.53 -0.34 -1.22
CA GLY A 210 -1.06 -0.33 -1.17
C GLY A 210 -0.49 0.03 0.20
N THR A 211 -1.15 0.93 0.94
CA THR A 211 -0.70 1.32 2.29
C THR A 211 -0.69 0.16 3.30
N VAL A 212 -1.43 -0.92 3.01
CA VAL A 212 -1.41 -2.15 3.82
C VAL A 212 0.02 -2.68 3.96
N GLY A 213 0.87 -2.57 2.93
CA GLY A 213 2.27 -3.01 3.00
C GLY A 213 3.08 -2.28 4.09
N PRO A 214 3.25 -0.94 3.99
CA PRO A 214 3.82 -0.10 5.05
C PRO A 214 3.29 -0.35 6.46
N VAL A 215 1.97 -0.48 6.59
CA VAL A 215 1.30 -0.67 7.89
C VAL A 215 1.62 -2.05 8.48
N THR A 216 1.57 -3.11 7.66
CA THR A 216 1.89 -4.47 8.09
C THR A 216 3.36 -4.64 8.44
N LEU A 217 4.26 -3.97 7.71
CA LEU A 217 5.69 -3.89 8.00
C LEU A 217 5.94 -3.25 9.37
N ILE A 218 5.35 -2.09 9.65
CA ILE A 218 5.49 -1.48 10.99
C ILE A 218 4.96 -2.41 12.07
N ASN A 219 3.78 -2.99 11.83
CA ASN A 219 3.17 -3.87 12.81
C ASN A 219 3.97 -5.17 13.02
N THR A 220 4.89 -5.54 12.14
CA THR A 220 5.82 -6.66 12.36
C THR A 220 6.66 -6.41 13.60
N PHE A 221 7.11 -5.17 13.82
CA PHE A 221 7.99 -4.79 14.93
C PHE A 221 7.21 -4.38 16.20
N CYS A 222 5.91 -4.11 16.10
CA CYS A 222 5.03 -3.94 17.26
C CYS A 222 4.86 -5.24 18.08
N HIS A 223 5.15 -6.40 17.49
CA HIS A 223 5.12 -7.71 18.17
C HIS A 223 6.52 -8.11 18.65
N ILE A 224 7.05 -7.36 19.61
CA ILE A 224 8.43 -7.49 20.11
C ILE A 224 8.73 -8.80 20.85
N HIS A 225 7.71 -9.60 21.18
CA HIS A 225 7.89 -10.95 21.73
C HIS A 225 8.58 -11.91 20.74
N THR A 226 8.56 -11.58 19.45
CA THR A 226 9.35 -12.29 18.45
C THR A 226 10.78 -11.72 18.42
N PRO A 227 11.83 -12.56 18.37
CA PRO A 227 13.20 -12.08 18.30
C PRO A 227 13.41 -11.10 17.15
N PHE A 228 14.13 -10.00 17.43
CA PHE A 228 14.33 -8.91 16.46
C PHE A 228 14.86 -9.40 15.11
N LEU A 229 15.87 -10.26 15.11
CA LEU A 229 16.46 -10.85 13.90
C LEU A 229 15.43 -11.63 13.08
N PHE A 230 14.49 -12.32 13.74
CA PHE A 230 13.43 -13.06 13.08
C PHE A 230 12.41 -12.12 12.41
N SER A 231 12.05 -11.03 13.08
CA SER A 231 11.19 -9.98 12.50
C SER A 231 11.86 -9.23 11.34
N MET A 232 13.18 -9.03 11.39
CA MET A 232 13.96 -8.51 10.27
C MET A 232 13.93 -9.47 9.08
N LEU A 233 14.27 -10.75 9.29
CA LEU A 233 14.27 -11.76 8.23
C LEU A 233 12.89 -11.91 7.58
N ARG A 234 11.83 -11.85 8.39
CA ARG A 234 10.43 -11.82 7.93
C ARG A 234 10.15 -10.63 7.01
N THR A 235 10.64 -9.44 7.37
CA THR A 235 10.46 -8.22 6.59
C THR A 235 11.23 -8.29 5.27
N PHE A 236 12.48 -8.76 5.28
CA PHE A 236 13.27 -8.94 4.06
C PHE A 236 12.63 -9.96 3.11
N ASN A 237 12.16 -11.09 3.63
CA ASN A 237 11.43 -12.08 2.83
C ASN A 237 10.14 -11.49 2.23
N GLY A 238 9.39 -10.72 3.03
CA GLY A 238 8.17 -10.06 2.59
C GLY A 238 8.41 -9.05 1.47
N VAL A 239 9.43 -8.20 1.63
CA VAL A 239 9.86 -7.24 0.62
C VAL A 239 10.36 -7.95 -0.64
N GLY A 240 11.19 -8.99 -0.50
CA GLY A 240 11.73 -9.74 -1.64
C GLY A 240 10.63 -10.38 -2.49
N LEU A 241 9.72 -11.14 -1.86
CA LEU A 241 8.56 -11.70 -2.55
C LEU A 241 7.64 -10.62 -3.12
N GLY A 242 7.50 -9.51 -2.38
CA GLY A 242 6.75 -8.33 -2.79
C GLY A 242 7.25 -7.70 -4.08
N VAL A 243 8.57 -7.56 -4.22
CA VAL A 243 9.20 -7.06 -5.45
C VAL A 243 8.95 -8.01 -6.61
N VAL A 244 9.11 -9.32 -6.40
CA VAL A 244 8.87 -10.32 -7.45
C VAL A 244 7.42 -10.25 -7.95
N LEU A 245 6.45 -10.31 -7.03
CA LEU A 245 5.03 -10.22 -7.38
C LEU A 245 4.67 -8.84 -7.96
N GLY A 246 5.21 -7.76 -7.41
CA GLY A 246 5.00 -6.40 -7.91
C GLY A 246 5.52 -6.19 -9.33
N LEU A 247 6.67 -6.77 -9.68
CA LEU A 247 7.19 -6.74 -11.04
C LEU A 247 6.31 -7.55 -12.00
N ILE A 248 5.82 -8.71 -11.58
CA ILE A 248 4.87 -9.51 -12.36
C ILE A 248 3.59 -8.70 -12.62
N THR A 249 3.00 -8.10 -11.59
CA THR A 249 1.75 -7.33 -11.73
C THR A 249 1.94 -6.11 -12.62
N VAL A 250 3.06 -5.38 -12.49
CA VAL A 250 3.36 -4.22 -13.35
C VAL A 250 3.57 -4.62 -14.80
N THR A 251 4.26 -5.74 -15.03
CA THR A 251 4.50 -6.26 -16.39
C THR A 251 3.17 -6.63 -17.06
N VAL A 252 2.33 -7.42 -16.37
CA VAL A 252 1.00 -7.79 -16.86
C VAL A 252 0.15 -6.55 -17.11
N PHE A 253 0.12 -5.60 -16.18
CA PHE A 253 -0.65 -4.37 -16.30
C PHE A 253 -0.20 -3.52 -17.50
N TYR A 254 1.11 -3.39 -17.72
CA TYR A 254 1.66 -2.66 -18.87
C TYR A 254 1.18 -3.24 -20.20
N TYR A 255 1.25 -4.56 -20.36
CA TYR A 255 0.78 -5.23 -21.58
C TYR A 255 -0.74 -5.12 -21.76
N LEU A 256 -1.53 -5.24 -20.68
CA LEU A 256 -2.98 -5.05 -20.75
C LEU A 256 -3.33 -3.64 -21.23
N VAL A 257 -2.76 -2.60 -20.61
CA VAL A 257 -3.02 -1.20 -21.01
C VAL A 257 -2.61 -0.97 -22.47
N LYS A 258 -1.49 -1.56 -22.91
CA LYS A 258 -1.06 -1.48 -24.30
C LYS A 258 -2.10 -2.06 -25.26
N ILE A 259 -2.57 -3.29 -25.01
CA ILE A 259 -3.58 -3.97 -25.84
C ILE A 259 -4.89 -3.15 -25.89
N PHE A 260 -5.32 -2.62 -24.75
CA PHE A 260 -6.54 -1.79 -24.69
C PHE A 260 -6.40 -0.50 -25.49
N ARG A 261 -5.24 0.17 -25.44
CA ARG A 261 -5.00 1.40 -26.22
C ARG A 261 -4.96 1.13 -27.71
N GLU A 262 -4.26 0.08 -28.13
CA GLU A 262 -4.20 -0.33 -29.53
C GLU A 262 -5.62 -0.59 -30.07
N LYS A 263 -6.45 -1.35 -29.35
CA LYS A 263 -7.84 -1.61 -29.78
C LYS A 263 -8.68 -0.33 -29.90
N THR A 264 -8.52 0.61 -28.97
CA THR A 264 -9.29 1.86 -28.95
C THR A 264 -8.91 2.79 -30.11
N ASP A 265 -7.64 2.77 -30.51
CA ASP A 265 -7.16 3.55 -31.66
C ASP A 265 -7.65 2.96 -32.99
N TYR A 266 -7.80 1.63 -33.09
CA TYR A 266 -8.40 0.97 -34.27
C TYR A 266 -9.92 1.22 -34.41
N GLU A 267 -10.67 1.33 -33.32
CA GLU A 267 -12.12 1.64 -33.39
C GLU A 267 -12.42 3.12 -33.73
N LYS A 268 -11.41 4.00 -33.62
CA LYS A 268 -11.52 5.44 -33.92
C LYS A 268 -10.99 5.83 -35.31
N ALA A 269 -10.27 4.94 -35.98
CA ALA A 269 -9.71 5.13 -37.33
C ALA A 269 -10.66 4.61 -38.41
#